data_AF-A0A0P7GLH0-F1
#
_entry.id   AF-A0A0P7GLH0-F1
#
_cell.length_a   1.000
_cell.length_b   1.000
_cell.length_c   1.000
_cell.angle_alpha   90.00
_cell.angle_beta   90.00
_cell.angle_gamma   90.00
#
_symmetry.space_group_name_H-M   'P 1'
#
loop_
_entity.id
_entity.type
_entity.pdbx_description
1 polymer ?
#
loop_
_entity_poly.entity_id
_entity_poly.type
_entity_poly.pdbx_seq_one_letter_code
_entity_poly.pdbx_strand_id
1 'polypeptide(L)'
;MENTGGSSGGLLSRLTGGEEEDELDTAHTTNRITSLVRKAALGRLTLPCEIEGTERALLVMAGPPKYLNRKGIERGRKWLEEQTGSMEVRGGDYPVPGANFVAGVILLSGVNNVPRIKELQQVAIEAQDNIEDIRDESDENLDELVNDDDDELESLF
;
A
#
# COMPACT_ATOMS: atom_id res chain seq x y z
N MET A 1 0.35 -52.25 43.14
CA MET A 1 1.46 -51.45 43.70
C MET A 1 2.32 -51.02 42.54
N GLU A 2 2.37 -49.70 42.34
CA GLU A 2 2.93 -48.99 41.19
C GLU A 2 4.36 -49.35 40.85
N ASN A 3 4.64 -49.40 39.55
CA ASN A 3 6.01 -49.33 39.05
C ASN A 3 6.07 -48.36 37.87
N THR A 4 7.21 -47.66 37.81
CA THR A 4 7.81 -46.91 36.70
C THR A 4 7.33 -45.49 36.42
N GLY A 5 8.30 -44.58 36.30
CA GLY A 5 8.10 -43.30 35.63
C GLY A 5 8.87 -42.09 36.15
N GLY A 6 10.00 -42.29 36.85
CA GLY A 6 10.87 -41.18 37.26
C GLY A 6 11.31 -40.31 36.09
N SER A 7 11.06 -39.01 36.24
CA SER A 7 11.44 -37.90 35.37
C SER A 7 12.92 -37.95 34.94
N SER A 8 13.18 -38.01 33.64
CA SER A 8 14.52 -37.79 33.06
C SER A 8 14.52 -36.74 31.94
N GLY A 9 13.56 -35.81 31.98
CA GLY A 9 13.53 -34.63 31.11
C GLY A 9 14.06 -33.40 31.86
N GLY A 10 15.36 -33.33 32.11
CA GLY A 10 15.95 -32.18 32.79
C GLY A 10 17.46 -32.25 32.78
N LEU A 11 18.11 -31.14 32.44
CA LEU A 11 19.56 -30.92 32.38
C LEU A 11 20.26 -31.33 31.08
N LEU A 12 19.88 -32.43 30.41
CA LEU A 12 20.49 -32.82 29.13
C LEU A 12 20.08 -31.90 27.96
N SER A 13 18.86 -31.34 27.97
CA SER A 13 18.37 -30.42 26.93
C SER A 13 19.08 -29.07 26.92
N ARG A 14 19.59 -28.61 28.07
CA ARG A 14 20.35 -27.34 28.20
C ARG A 14 21.79 -27.43 27.68
N LEU A 15 22.38 -28.62 27.65
CA LEU A 15 23.74 -28.81 27.13
C LEU A 15 23.73 -29.05 25.60
N THR A 16 22.60 -29.48 25.04
CA THR A 16 22.49 -29.75 23.60
C THR A 16 22.29 -28.51 22.72
N GLY A 17 22.21 -27.28 23.27
CA GLY A 17 22.26 -26.01 22.53
C GLY A 17 21.15 -25.71 21.52
N GLY A 18 20.42 -26.71 21.05
CA GLY A 18 19.47 -26.58 19.94
C GLY A 18 18.21 -25.76 20.25
N GLU A 19 17.64 -25.88 21.47
CA GLU A 19 16.40 -25.17 21.80
C GLU A 19 16.60 -23.65 21.93
N GLU A 20 17.72 -23.21 22.52
CA GLU A 20 18.04 -21.78 22.66
C GLU A 20 18.42 -21.16 21.30
N GLU A 21 19.17 -21.89 20.45
CA GLU A 21 19.50 -21.44 19.09
C GLU A 21 18.24 -21.34 18.19
N ASP A 22 17.36 -22.34 18.22
CA ASP A 22 16.11 -22.34 17.44
C ASP A 22 15.14 -21.22 17.87
N GLU A 23 15.07 -20.93 19.19
CA GLU A 23 14.24 -19.84 19.71
C GLU A 23 14.79 -18.46 19.32
N LEU A 24 16.11 -18.27 19.40
CA LEU A 24 16.78 -17.06 18.92
C LEU A 24 16.54 -16.84 17.43
N ASP A 25 16.71 -17.87 16.59
CA ASP A 25 16.48 -17.80 15.15
C ASP A 25 15.02 -17.45 14.80
N THR A 26 14.07 -17.99 15.58
CA THR A 26 12.65 -17.66 15.45
C THR A 26 12.36 -16.21 15.81
N ALA A 27 12.97 -15.69 16.88
CA ALA A 27 12.85 -14.30 17.29
C ALA A 27 13.45 -13.35 16.25
N HIS A 28 14.65 -13.66 15.74
CA HIS A 28 15.29 -12.91 14.66
C HIS A 28 14.43 -12.85 13.40
N THR A 29 13.85 -13.99 12.99
CA THR A 29 12.95 -14.05 11.84
C THR A 29 11.70 -13.20 12.04
N THR A 30 11.09 -13.27 13.22
CA THR A 30 9.92 -12.43 13.59
C THR A 30 10.25 -10.94 13.51
N ASN A 31 11.40 -10.54 14.06
CA ASN A 31 11.84 -9.14 14.08
C ASN A 31 12.17 -8.62 12.68
N ARG A 32 12.77 -9.45 11.83
CA ARG A 32 13.02 -9.10 10.42
C ARG A 32 11.71 -8.85 9.66
N ILE A 33 10.74 -9.75 9.80
CA ILE A 33 9.43 -9.61 9.13
C ILE A 33 8.74 -8.32 9.59
N THR A 34 8.58 -8.11 10.89
CA THR A 34 7.90 -6.91 11.41
C THR A 34 8.64 -5.62 11.05
N SER A 35 9.97 -5.64 10.97
CA SER A 35 10.77 -4.51 10.46
C SER A 35 10.52 -4.24 8.97
N LEU A 36 10.41 -5.27 8.13
CA LEU A 36 10.09 -5.12 6.72
C LEU A 36 8.68 -4.57 6.50
N VAL A 37 7.71 -5.02 7.30
CA VAL A 37 6.33 -4.51 7.27
C VAL A 37 6.32 -3.00 7.56
N ARG A 38 7.00 -2.57 8.63
CA ARG A 38 7.14 -1.14 8.96
C ARG A 38 7.78 -0.34 7.84
N LYS A 39 8.87 -0.86 7.25
CA LYS A 39 9.55 -0.22 6.11
C LYS A 39 8.67 -0.12 4.87
N ALA A 40 7.86 -1.14 4.58
CA ALA A 40 6.96 -1.15 3.45
C ALA A 40 5.81 -0.14 3.63
N ALA A 41 5.26 -0.01 4.84
CA ALA A 41 4.15 0.88 5.13
C ALA A 41 4.57 2.36 5.25
N LEU A 42 5.73 2.63 5.88
CA LEU A 42 6.22 3.99 6.15
C LEU A 42 7.25 4.47 5.12
N GLY A 43 7.59 3.63 4.14
CA GLY A 43 8.50 3.95 3.06
C GLY A 43 7.83 4.76 1.96
N ARG A 44 8.54 4.90 0.84
CA ARG A 44 7.98 5.51 -0.37
C ARG A 44 6.98 4.55 -1.01
N LEU A 45 5.70 4.94 -1.03
CA LEU A 45 4.64 4.24 -1.74
C LEU A 45 4.71 4.51 -3.25
N THR A 46 4.17 3.58 -4.04
CA THR A 46 4.03 3.75 -5.50
C THR A 46 3.10 4.92 -5.84
N LEU A 47 2.05 5.10 -5.04
CA LEU A 47 1.20 6.27 -5.00
C LEU A 47 1.34 6.90 -3.61
N PRO A 48 2.04 8.05 -3.46
CA PRO A 48 2.18 8.71 -2.17
C PRO A 48 0.81 9.15 -1.63
N CYS A 49 0.43 8.62 -0.46
CA CYS A 49 -0.80 8.96 0.23
C CYS A 49 -0.68 8.66 1.74
N GLU A 50 -1.62 9.17 2.52
CA GLU A 50 -1.83 8.73 3.89
C GLU A 50 -2.36 7.28 3.88
N ILE A 51 -1.84 6.43 4.76
CA ILE A 51 -2.26 5.03 4.87
C ILE A 51 -3.46 4.85 5.81
N GLU A 52 -3.66 5.82 6.70
CA GLU A 52 -4.82 5.88 7.60
C GLU A 52 -6.10 6.06 6.79
N GLY A 53 -7.17 5.36 7.18
CA GLY A 53 -8.44 5.39 6.47
C GLY A 53 -8.50 4.52 5.21
N THR A 54 -7.45 3.74 4.92
CA THR A 54 -7.50 2.70 3.87
C THR A 54 -8.62 1.70 4.19
N GLU A 55 -9.45 1.31 3.21
CA GLU A 55 -10.54 0.36 3.45
C GLU A 55 -10.03 -1.06 3.75
N ARG A 56 -9.10 -1.56 2.94
CA ARG A 56 -8.58 -2.93 3.03
C ARG A 56 -7.08 -2.98 2.75
N ALA A 57 -6.38 -3.87 3.43
CA ALA A 57 -4.96 -4.09 3.22
C ALA A 57 -4.60 -5.58 3.06
N LEU A 58 -3.55 -5.85 2.27
CA LEU A 58 -2.97 -7.19 2.10
C LEU A 58 -1.46 -7.12 2.30
N LEU A 59 -0.95 -7.88 3.28
CA LEU A 59 0.48 -8.10 3.51
C LEU A 59 0.94 -9.42 2.85
N VAL A 60 1.99 -9.35 2.05
CA VAL A 60 2.67 -10.53 1.46
C VAL A 60 4.15 -10.51 1.81
N MET A 61 4.63 -11.58 2.44
CA MET A 61 6.06 -11.79 2.71
C MET A 61 6.64 -12.84 1.75
N ALA A 62 7.67 -12.49 0.99
CA ALA A 62 8.34 -13.40 0.06
C ALA A 62 9.80 -13.66 0.47
N GLY A 63 10.27 -14.90 0.30
CA GLY A 63 11.66 -15.26 0.59
C GLY A 63 11.85 -16.75 0.92
N PRO A 64 13.04 -17.17 1.36
CA PRO A 64 13.30 -18.57 1.74
C PRO A 64 12.39 -19.02 2.88
N PRO A 65 11.82 -20.24 2.84
CA PRO A 65 10.90 -20.73 3.86
C PRO A 65 11.44 -20.61 5.30
N LYS A 66 12.73 -20.91 5.51
CA LYS A 66 13.42 -20.80 6.81
C LYS A 66 13.45 -19.38 7.40
N TYR A 67 13.15 -18.37 6.59
CA TYR A 67 13.14 -16.96 6.98
C TYR A 67 11.75 -16.34 7.04
N LEU A 68 10.70 -17.16 6.90
CA LEU A 68 9.30 -16.80 6.97
C LEU A 68 8.66 -17.51 8.15
N ASN A 69 7.88 -16.79 8.96
CA ASN A 69 7.14 -17.42 10.04
C ASN A 69 5.77 -16.76 10.26
N ARG A 70 4.80 -17.56 10.69
CA ARG A 70 3.43 -17.12 10.94
C ARG A 70 3.35 -16.01 12.00
N LYS A 71 4.19 -16.09 13.05
CA LYS A 71 4.22 -15.12 14.16
C LYS A 71 4.58 -13.72 13.68
N GLY A 72 5.56 -13.59 12.79
CA GLY A 72 5.96 -12.32 12.20
C GLY A 72 4.88 -11.74 11.30
N ILE A 73 4.27 -12.57 10.46
CA ILE A 73 3.19 -12.15 9.54
C ILE A 73 1.97 -11.67 10.34
N GLU A 74 1.55 -12.41 11.36
CA GLU A 74 0.39 -12.02 12.17
C GLU A 74 0.64 -10.74 12.98
N ARG A 75 1.85 -10.57 13.52
CA ARG A 75 2.23 -9.30 14.17
C ARG A 75 2.27 -8.14 13.20
N GLY A 76 2.78 -8.37 11.98
CA GLY A 76 2.77 -7.39 10.90
C GLY A 76 1.35 -6.98 10.50
N ARG A 77 0.45 -7.96 10.37
CA ARG A 77 -0.97 -7.78 10.06
C ARG A 77 -1.67 -6.90 11.10
N LYS A 78 -1.51 -7.22 12.39
CA LYS A 78 -2.08 -6.44 13.50
C LYS A 78 -1.52 -5.02 13.57
N TRP A 79 -0.20 -4.87 13.42
CA TRP A 79 0.40 -3.55 13.39
C TRP A 79 -0.11 -2.72 12.20
N LEU A 80 -0.26 -3.33 11.02
CA LEU A 80 -0.80 -2.65 9.85
C LEU A 80 -2.28 -2.26 10.04
N GLU A 81 -3.09 -3.11 10.67
CA GLU A 81 -4.45 -2.80 11.09
C GLU A 81 -4.49 -1.58 12.01
N GLU A 82 -3.61 -1.50 13.01
CA GLU A 82 -3.48 -0.34 13.90
C GLU A 82 -3.09 0.95 13.15
N GLN A 83 -2.21 0.86 12.14
CA GLN A 83 -1.76 2.05 11.39
C GLN A 83 -2.77 2.53 10.34
N THR A 84 -3.55 1.62 9.78
CA THR A 84 -4.48 1.93 8.69
C THR A 84 -5.90 2.21 9.19
N GLY A 85 -6.29 1.65 10.35
CA GLY A 85 -7.68 1.60 10.78
C GLY A 85 -8.57 0.75 9.87
N SER A 86 -8.00 -0.06 8.96
CA SER A 86 -8.74 -0.86 7.99
C SER A 86 -9.60 -1.92 8.66
N MET A 87 -10.81 -2.12 8.16
CA MET A 87 -11.71 -3.19 8.63
C MET A 87 -11.23 -4.59 8.24
N GLU A 88 -10.46 -4.70 7.15
CA GLU A 88 -9.95 -5.97 6.67
C GLU A 88 -8.45 -5.88 6.35
N VAL A 89 -7.64 -6.55 7.17
CA VAL A 89 -6.21 -6.76 6.87
C VAL A 89 -5.96 -8.26 6.71
N ARG A 90 -5.62 -8.66 5.47
CA ARG A 90 -5.18 -10.03 5.14
C ARG A 90 -3.66 -10.10 5.16
N GLY A 91 -3.11 -11.27 5.46
CA GLY A 91 -1.67 -11.47 5.53
C GLY A 91 -1.28 -12.90 5.17
N GLY A 92 -0.22 -13.06 4.39
CA GLY A 92 0.30 -14.37 4.00
C GLY A 92 1.76 -14.31 3.55
N ASP A 93 2.26 -15.46 3.11
CA ASP A 93 3.60 -15.59 2.56
C ASP A 93 3.61 -16.24 1.18
N TYR A 94 4.74 -16.03 0.49
CA TYR A 94 5.08 -16.65 -0.78
C TYR A 94 6.49 -17.27 -0.66
N PRO A 95 6.58 -18.56 -0.31
CA PRO A 95 7.88 -19.21 -0.12
C PRO A 95 8.65 -19.33 -1.45
N VAL A 96 9.90 -18.83 -1.47
CA VAL A 96 10.80 -18.87 -2.62
C VAL A 96 12.09 -19.61 -2.23
N PRO A 97 12.16 -20.95 -2.43
CA PRO A 97 13.37 -21.71 -2.14
C PRO A 97 14.58 -21.19 -2.93
N GLY A 98 15.74 -21.09 -2.28
CA GLY A 98 16.98 -20.64 -2.92
C GLY A 98 17.11 -19.12 -3.11
N ALA A 99 16.08 -18.32 -2.80
CA ALA A 99 16.19 -16.86 -2.82
C ALA A 99 17.26 -16.36 -1.83
N ASN A 100 17.96 -15.28 -2.20
CA ASN A 100 18.91 -14.58 -1.35
C ASN A 100 18.32 -13.31 -0.72
N PHE A 101 16.99 -13.15 -0.77
CA PHE A 101 16.28 -11.98 -0.29
C PHE A 101 15.08 -12.36 0.57
N VAL A 102 14.65 -11.42 1.43
CA VAL A 102 13.33 -11.42 2.06
C VAL A 102 12.68 -10.09 1.74
N ALA A 103 11.48 -10.12 1.18
CA ALA A 103 10.73 -8.95 0.77
C ALA A 103 9.37 -8.90 1.46
N GLY A 104 8.89 -7.70 1.78
CA GLY A 104 7.54 -7.45 2.26
C GLY A 104 6.84 -6.50 1.30
N VAL A 105 5.64 -6.87 0.86
CA VAL A 105 4.78 -6.04 0.01
C VAL A 105 3.47 -5.81 0.75
N ILE A 106 3.00 -4.57 0.70
CA ILE A 106 1.69 -4.17 1.23
C ILE A 106 0.89 -3.59 0.08
N LEU A 107 -0.30 -4.14 -0.14
CA LEU A 107 -1.32 -3.57 -1.01
C LEU A 107 -2.33 -2.84 -0.13
N LEU A 108 -2.59 -1.58 -0.46
CA LEU A 108 -3.61 -0.74 0.15
C LEU A 108 -4.71 -0.50 -0.89
N SER A 109 -5.95 -0.81 -0.54
CA SER A 109 -7.11 -0.67 -1.43
C SER A 109 -8.14 0.28 -0.82
N GLY A 110 -8.74 1.13 -1.66
CA GLY A 110 -9.65 2.16 -1.19
C GLY A 110 -8.92 3.24 -0.39
N VAL A 111 -7.73 3.63 -0.84
CA VAL A 111 -7.00 4.79 -0.27
C VAL A 111 -7.78 6.07 -0.57
N ASN A 112 -7.82 6.96 0.40
CA ASN A 112 -8.48 8.26 0.26
C ASN A 112 -7.47 9.39 0.50
N ASN A 113 -7.92 10.64 0.38
CA ASN A 113 -7.11 11.83 0.61
C ASN A 113 -5.77 11.85 -0.16
N VAL A 114 -5.74 11.35 -1.40
CA VAL A 114 -4.50 11.27 -2.19
C VAL A 114 -4.21 12.62 -2.87
N PRO A 115 -3.16 13.38 -2.47
CA PRO A 115 -2.92 14.72 -3.00
C PRO A 115 -2.72 14.72 -4.51
N ARG A 116 -1.96 13.73 -5.02
CA ARG A 116 -1.70 13.60 -6.45
C ARG A 116 -2.97 13.38 -7.28
N ILE A 117 -3.96 12.68 -6.74
CA ILE A 117 -5.24 12.47 -7.44
C ILE A 117 -6.05 13.77 -7.45
N LYS A 118 -6.07 14.51 -6.34
CA LYS A 118 -6.74 15.82 -6.25
C LYS A 118 -6.14 16.82 -7.26
N GLU A 119 -4.82 16.87 -7.39
CA GLU A 119 -4.14 17.70 -8.39
C GLU A 119 -4.57 17.34 -9.82
N LEU A 120 -4.58 16.05 -10.16
CA LEU A 120 -4.97 15.60 -11.50
C LEU A 120 -6.45 15.89 -11.79
N GLN A 121 -7.32 15.77 -10.79
CA GLN A 121 -8.73 16.16 -10.90
C GLN A 121 -8.86 17.66 -11.14
N GLN A 122 -8.10 18.48 -10.42
CA GLN A 122 -8.12 19.94 -10.57
C GLN A 122 -7.68 20.36 -11.98
N VAL A 123 -6.59 19.77 -12.49
CA VAL A 123 -6.12 20.02 -13.88
C VAL A 123 -7.20 19.66 -14.90
N ALA A 124 -7.95 18.58 -14.66
CA ALA A 124 -9.02 18.18 -15.57
C ALA A 124 -10.20 19.17 -15.55
N ILE A 125 -10.58 19.68 -14.38
CA ILE A 125 -11.63 20.69 -14.22
C ILE A 125 -11.21 21.99 -14.93
N GLU A 126 -10.00 22.50 -14.65
CA GLU A 126 -9.49 23.73 -15.28
C GLU A 126 -9.40 23.61 -16.81
N ALA A 127 -9.07 22.43 -17.33
CA ALA A 127 -9.06 22.20 -18.76
C ALA A 127 -10.47 22.17 -19.38
N GLN A 128 -11.49 21.72 -18.63
CA GLN A 128 -12.89 21.75 -19.08
C GLN A 128 -13.42 23.18 -19.08
N ASP A 129 -13.23 23.91 -17.98
CA ASP A 129 -13.65 25.30 -17.83
C ASP A 129 -13.04 26.17 -18.95
N ASN A 130 -11.73 26.05 -19.21
CA ASN A 130 -11.08 26.77 -20.31
C ASN A 130 -11.66 26.43 -21.69
N ILE A 131 -12.11 25.19 -21.93
CA ILE A 131 -12.71 24.82 -23.22
C ILE A 131 -14.10 25.43 -23.36
N GLU A 132 -14.86 25.54 -22.27
CA GLU A 132 -16.17 26.19 -22.24
C GLU A 132 -16.02 27.70 -22.45
N ASP A 133 -15.11 28.36 -21.71
CA ASP A 133 -14.84 29.79 -21.87
C ASP A 133 -14.43 30.16 -23.31
N ILE A 134 -13.54 29.36 -23.94
CA ILE A 134 -13.12 29.58 -25.33
C ILE A 134 -14.29 29.43 -26.30
N ARG A 135 -15.24 28.52 -26.04
CA ARG A 135 -16.43 28.34 -26.89
C ARG A 135 -17.38 29.50 -26.75
N ASP A 136 -17.65 29.94 -25.52
CA ASP A 136 -18.54 31.06 -25.25
C ASP A 136 -17.97 32.35 -25.86
N GLU A 137 -16.67 32.63 -25.69
CA GLU A 137 -16.00 33.75 -26.37
C GLU A 137 -16.06 33.61 -27.91
N SER A 138 -15.91 32.40 -28.44
CA SER A 138 -15.99 32.18 -29.90
C SER A 138 -17.39 32.46 -30.43
N ASP A 139 -18.43 32.02 -29.74
CA ASP A 139 -19.82 32.22 -30.13
C ASP A 139 -20.21 33.71 -30.02
N GLU A 140 -19.82 34.41 -28.96
CA GLU A 140 -20.02 35.86 -28.81
C GLU A 140 -19.34 36.65 -29.94
N ASN A 141 -18.08 36.36 -30.25
CA ASN A 141 -17.37 37.00 -31.35
C ASN A 141 -18.03 36.71 -32.72
N LEU A 142 -18.58 35.52 -32.91
CA LEU A 142 -19.26 35.12 -34.14
C LEU A 142 -20.60 35.86 -34.29
N ASP A 143 -21.36 35.99 -33.20
CA ASP A 143 -22.60 36.76 -33.16
C ASP A 143 -22.35 38.26 -33.40
N GLU A 144 -21.28 38.84 -32.85
CA GLU A 144 -20.90 40.23 -33.14
C GLU A 144 -20.62 40.40 -34.64
N LEU A 145 -19.78 39.55 -35.24
CA LEU A 145 -19.46 39.63 -36.68
C LEU A 145 -20.66 39.40 -37.62
N VAL A 146 -21.64 38.59 -37.21
CA VAL A 146 -22.82 38.28 -38.05
C VAL A 146 -23.92 39.32 -37.88
N ASN A 147 -24.07 39.91 -36.69
CA ASN A 147 -25.15 40.85 -36.39
C ASN A 147 -24.72 42.32 -36.47
N ASP A 148 -23.43 42.63 -36.71
CA ASP A 148 -22.95 43.97 -37.05
C ASP A 148 -23.29 44.31 -38.52
N ASP A 149 -24.60 44.30 -38.80
CA ASP A 149 -25.24 44.66 -40.08
C ASP A 149 -25.56 46.18 -40.11
N ASP A 150 -24.67 47.03 -39.59
CA ASP A 150 -24.77 48.50 -39.71
C ASP A 150 -23.79 49.08 -40.76
N ASP A 151 -22.99 48.24 -41.43
CA ASP A 151 -22.33 48.64 -42.67
C ASP A 151 -23.21 48.27 -43.87
N GLU A 152 -23.89 49.30 -44.39
CA GLU A 152 -24.45 49.34 -45.74
C GLU A 152 -23.55 48.55 -46.70
N LEU A 153 -24.05 47.43 -47.22
CA LEU A 153 -23.46 46.82 -48.41
C LEU A 153 -23.59 47.84 -49.55
N GLU A 154 -22.61 48.72 -49.71
CA GLU A 154 -22.46 49.55 -50.89
C GLU A 154 -22.33 48.61 -52.09
N SER A 155 -23.41 48.53 -52.87
CA SER A 155 -23.44 47.79 -54.13
C SER A 155 -22.33 48.34 -55.04
N LEU A 156 -21.32 47.52 -55.28
CA LEU A 156 -20.21 47.78 -56.21
C LEU A 156 -20.64 47.61 -57.67
N PHE A 157 -21.81 48.13 -58.04
CA PHE A 157 -22.29 48.20 -59.43
C PHE A 157 -23.21 49.40 -59.64
#